data_AF-A0A2T3B5U0-F1
#
_entry.id   AF-A0A2T3B5U0-F1
#
_cell.length_a   1.000
_cell.length_b   1.000
_cell.length_c   1.000
_cell.angle_alpha   90.00
_cell.angle_beta   90.00
_cell.angle_gamma   90.00
#
_symmetry.space_group_name_H-M   'P 1'
#
loop_
_entity.id
_entity.type
_entity.pdbx_description
1 polymer ?
#
loop_
_entity_poly.entity_id
_entity_poly.type
_entity_poly.pdbx_seq_one_letter_code
_entity_poly.pdbx_strand_id
1 'polypeptide(L)'
;MNTASPPVRAHLEPITDIFNIGKSTGGKAPRKQLASKAARKSAPSTGGVKKPHRYKPGTVALREIRRYQKSTELLIRKLPFQRLVREIAQDFKSDLRFQSSAIGALQESVEAYLVSLFEDTNLCAIHAKRVTIQSKDIQLARRLRGERS
;
A
#
# COMPACT_ATOMS: atom_id res chain seq x y z
N MET A 1 -7.15 -86.01 12.54
CA MET A 1 -8.39 -85.62 13.24
C MET A 1 -8.73 -84.20 12.84
N ASN A 2 -10.01 -84.02 12.50
CA ASN A 2 -10.79 -82.77 12.44
C ASN A 2 -10.83 -81.96 11.14
N THR A 3 -12.08 -81.84 10.72
CA THR A 3 -12.74 -81.25 9.55
C THR A 3 -13.17 -79.80 9.77
N ALA A 4 -13.77 -79.22 8.72
CA ALA A 4 -14.62 -78.03 8.63
C ALA A 4 -13.87 -76.74 8.26
N SER A 5 -14.35 -75.84 7.39
CA SER A 5 -15.44 -75.77 6.41
C SER A 5 -15.20 -74.48 5.57
N PRO A 6 -15.72 -74.36 4.34
CA PRO A 6 -15.70 -73.12 3.53
C PRO A 6 -16.81 -72.14 4.03
N PRO A 7 -17.00 -70.86 3.57
CA PRO A 7 -17.02 -70.43 2.15
C PRO A 7 -16.79 -68.91 1.82
N VAL A 8 -17.09 -68.57 0.55
CA VAL A 8 -17.66 -67.30 -0.02
C VAL A 8 -16.73 -66.23 -0.62
N ARG A 9 -16.60 -66.31 -1.96
CA ARG A 9 -17.03 -65.33 -2.99
C ARG A 9 -17.05 -63.82 -2.62
N ALA A 10 -16.27 -63.02 -3.34
CA ALA A 10 -16.73 -61.74 -3.90
C ALA A 10 -15.75 -61.23 -4.97
N HIS A 11 -16.19 -61.30 -6.22
CA HIS A 11 -15.73 -60.41 -7.29
C HIS A 11 -16.25 -59.01 -6.99
N LEU A 12 -15.39 -58.00 -7.01
CA LEU A 12 -15.76 -56.60 -7.23
C LEU A 12 -14.51 -55.86 -7.74
N GLU A 13 -14.56 -55.40 -9.00
CA GLU A 13 -13.57 -54.48 -9.56
C GLU A 13 -13.77 -53.06 -9.01
N PRO A 14 -12.71 -52.29 -8.73
CA PRO A 14 -12.83 -50.90 -8.33
C PRO A 14 -13.18 -50.01 -9.53
N ILE A 15 -14.35 -49.39 -9.45
CA ILE A 15 -14.84 -48.34 -10.34
C ILE A 15 -13.94 -47.10 -10.21
N THR A 16 -13.56 -46.61 -11.38
CA THR A 16 -12.72 -45.44 -11.68
C THR A 16 -13.07 -44.17 -10.90
N ASP A 17 -12.00 -43.47 -10.51
CA ASP A 17 -11.93 -42.14 -9.91
C ASP A 17 -12.89 -41.11 -10.52
N ILE A 18 -13.78 -40.58 -9.68
CA ILE A 18 -14.62 -39.42 -9.99
C ILE A 18 -13.91 -38.15 -9.51
N PHE A 19 -13.46 -37.36 -10.49
CA PHE A 19 -13.36 -35.90 -10.51
C PHE A 19 -12.36 -35.21 -9.56
N ASN A 20 -11.14 -35.00 -10.08
CA ASN A 20 -10.25 -33.94 -9.60
C ASN A 20 -10.25 -32.78 -10.62
N ILE A 21 -10.77 -31.62 -10.21
CA ILE A 21 -10.65 -30.35 -10.95
C ILE A 21 -9.31 -29.72 -10.57
N GLY A 22 -8.37 -29.69 -11.50
CA GLY A 22 -7.08 -29.01 -11.34
C GLY A 22 -6.53 -28.54 -12.69
N LYS A 23 -6.40 -27.22 -12.85
CA LYS A 23 -5.96 -26.50 -14.07
C LYS A 23 -4.62 -27.02 -14.63
N SER A 24 -4.53 -27.11 -15.96
CA SER A 24 -3.25 -27.15 -16.68
C SER A 24 -3.26 -26.21 -17.88
N THR A 25 -2.18 -25.46 -17.99
CA THR A 25 -1.87 -24.40 -18.94
C THR A 25 -1.62 -24.93 -20.35
N GLY A 26 -2.33 -24.40 -21.35
CA GLY A 26 -2.04 -24.62 -22.77
C GLY A 26 -1.51 -23.35 -23.46
N GLY A 27 -0.23 -23.02 -23.22
CA GLY A 27 0.48 -22.01 -23.99
C GLY A 27 0.61 -22.45 -25.45
N LYS A 28 0.19 -21.59 -26.39
CA LYS A 28 0.32 -21.86 -27.84
C LYS A 28 1.80 -21.98 -28.24
N ALA A 29 2.10 -22.99 -29.06
CA ALA A 29 3.42 -23.40 -29.55
C ALA A 29 4.23 -22.27 -30.24
N PRO A 30 5.58 -22.35 -30.23
CA PRO A 30 6.44 -21.27 -30.74
C PRO A 30 6.48 -21.29 -32.27
N ARG A 31 5.90 -20.28 -32.92
CA ARG A 31 6.02 -20.10 -34.37
C ARG A 31 7.18 -19.15 -34.69
N LYS A 32 8.09 -19.67 -35.51
CA LYS A 32 9.27 -19.08 -36.18
C LYS A 32 9.22 -17.56 -36.38
N GLN A 33 10.31 -16.88 -36.01
CA GLN A 33 10.51 -15.43 -36.12
C GLN A 33 10.35 -14.90 -37.55
N LEU A 34 9.45 -13.93 -37.69
CA LEU A 34 9.53 -12.85 -38.67
C LEU A 34 9.26 -11.56 -37.89
N ALA A 35 10.18 -10.60 -37.97
CA ALA A 35 10.07 -9.31 -37.31
C ALA A 35 8.83 -8.56 -37.82
N SER A 36 7.71 -8.71 -37.11
CA SER A 36 6.57 -7.83 -37.28
C SER A 36 6.70 -6.68 -36.29
N LYS A 37 6.94 -5.49 -36.85
CA LYS A 37 6.75 -4.21 -36.20
C LYS A 37 5.46 -4.30 -35.38
N ALA A 38 5.53 -4.15 -34.07
CA ALA A 38 4.38 -4.29 -33.19
C ALA A 38 3.33 -3.23 -33.56
N ALA A 39 2.40 -3.60 -34.44
CA ALA A 39 1.16 -2.91 -34.63
C ALA A 39 0.44 -3.01 -33.29
N ARG A 40 0.52 -1.92 -32.51
CA ARG A 40 -0.31 -1.73 -31.32
C ARG A 40 -1.73 -2.08 -31.74
N LYS A 41 -2.37 -3.01 -31.04
CA LYS A 41 -3.76 -3.43 -31.26
C LYS A 41 -4.61 -2.21 -31.61
N SER A 42 -4.93 -2.05 -32.89
CA SER A 42 -5.96 -1.13 -33.33
C SER A 42 -7.27 -1.63 -32.74
N ALA A 43 -7.99 -0.73 -32.08
CA ALA A 43 -9.26 -1.02 -31.43
C ALA A 43 -10.26 -1.67 -32.41
N PRO A 44 -11.17 -2.54 -31.95
CA PRO A 44 -12.33 -2.90 -32.76
C PRO A 44 -13.10 -1.61 -33.09
N SER A 45 -13.35 -1.34 -34.37
CA SER A 45 -13.92 -0.07 -34.85
C SER A 45 -15.44 0.07 -34.65
N THR A 46 -16.03 -0.70 -33.74
CA THR A 46 -17.46 -0.62 -33.41
C THR A 46 -17.64 -0.96 -31.93
N GLY A 47 -17.67 0.07 -31.10
CA GLY A 47 -17.89 -0.05 -29.66
C GLY A 47 -17.17 1.08 -28.94
N GLY A 48 -17.95 2.00 -28.36
CA GLY A 48 -17.43 3.22 -27.73
C GLY A 48 -16.22 2.97 -26.84
N VAL A 49 -15.23 3.86 -26.90
CA VAL A 49 -14.00 3.81 -26.10
C VAL A 49 -14.38 3.55 -24.63
N LYS A 50 -13.92 2.42 -24.07
CA LYS A 50 -14.12 2.13 -22.64
C LYS A 50 -13.60 3.32 -21.83
N LYS A 51 -14.48 3.93 -21.03
CA LYS A 51 -14.10 5.04 -20.15
C LYS A 51 -12.91 4.62 -19.27
N PRO A 52 -11.90 5.48 -19.09
CA PRO A 52 -10.79 5.17 -18.21
C PRO A 52 -11.32 4.90 -16.81
N HIS A 53 -10.81 3.85 -16.17
CA HIS A 53 -11.23 3.46 -14.84
C HIS A 53 -10.84 4.56 -13.83
N ARG A 54 -11.84 5.10 -13.11
CA ARG A 54 -11.64 6.08 -12.03
C ARG A 54 -12.08 5.47 -10.70
N TYR A 55 -11.18 5.46 -9.72
CA TYR A 55 -11.51 5.04 -8.36
C TYR A 55 -12.51 6.02 -7.71
N LYS A 56 -13.39 5.51 -6.86
CA LYS A 56 -14.30 6.34 -6.06
C LYS A 56 -13.48 7.25 -5.11
N PRO A 57 -13.95 8.47 -4.81
CA PRO A 57 -13.33 9.31 -3.79
C PRO A 57 -13.10 8.54 -2.48
N GLY A 58 -11.96 8.76 -1.83
CA GLY A 58 -11.55 8.02 -0.63
C GLY A 58 -10.88 6.66 -0.88
N THR A 59 -11.11 6.01 -2.04
CA THR A 59 -10.51 4.68 -2.30
C THR A 59 -8.99 4.72 -2.38
N VAL A 60 -8.44 5.76 -3.02
CA VAL A 60 -6.99 5.96 -3.13
C VAL A 60 -6.40 6.42 -1.79
N ALA A 61 -7.07 7.35 -1.11
CA ALA A 61 -6.66 7.83 0.21
C ALA A 61 -6.55 6.69 1.24
N LEU A 62 -7.55 5.80 1.32
CA LEU A 62 -7.50 4.63 2.21
C LEU A 62 -6.37 3.65 1.85
N ARG A 63 -6.01 3.55 0.57
CA ARG A 63 -4.89 2.73 0.12
C ARG A 63 -3.56 3.34 0.54
N GLU A 64 -3.42 4.65 0.40
CA GLU A 64 -2.23 5.41 0.83
C GLU A 64 -2.05 5.35 2.34
N ILE A 65 -3.11 5.54 3.13
CA ILE A 65 -3.06 5.41 4.60
C ILE A 65 -2.52 4.04 5.00
N ARG A 66 -3.09 2.95 4.44
CA ARG A 66 -2.62 1.58 4.74
C ARG A 66 -1.19 1.33 4.30
N ARG A 67 -0.76 1.91 3.18
CA ARG A 67 0.61 1.81 2.70
C ARG A 67 1.57 2.47 3.67
N TYR A 68 1.32 3.73 4.03
CA TYR A 68 2.21 4.52 4.87
C TYR A 68 2.24 4.07 6.33
N GLN A 69 1.15 3.51 6.84
CA GLN A 69 1.14 2.88 8.17
C GLN A 69 1.97 1.58 8.22
N LYS A 70 2.17 0.90 7.09
CA LYS A 70 2.96 -0.34 7.03
C LYS A 70 4.47 -0.09 6.86
N SER A 71 4.83 1.04 6.25
CA SER A 71 6.22 1.43 6.00
C SER A 71 6.74 2.39 7.05
N THR A 72 8.06 2.45 7.21
CA THR A 72 8.76 3.46 8.03
C THR A 72 9.63 4.39 7.17
N GLU A 73 9.25 4.58 5.90
CA GLU A 73 9.97 5.48 4.99
C GLU A 73 9.72 6.95 5.36
N LEU A 74 10.77 7.77 5.31
CA LEU A 74 10.64 9.22 5.48
C LEU A 74 9.89 9.82 4.28
N LEU A 75 8.87 10.63 4.57
CA LEU A 75 7.96 11.18 3.57
C LEU A 75 8.42 12.55 3.06
N ILE A 76 9.19 13.30 3.86
CA ILE A 76 9.73 14.60 3.45
C ILE A 76 11.01 14.39 2.64
N ARG A 77 11.12 15.09 1.50
CA ARG A 77 12.33 15.03 0.67
C ARG A 77 13.53 15.58 1.44
N LYS A 78 14.63 14.81 1.47
CA LYS A 78 15.84 15.13 2.24
C LYS A 78 16.47 16.49 1.92
N LEU A 79 16.62 16.84 0.63
CA LEU A 79 17.31 18.07 0.22
C LEU A 79 16.55 19.35 0.63
N PRO A 80 15.23 19.49 0.37
CA PRO A 80 14.44 20.61 0.89
C PRO A 80 14.47 20.70 2.43
N PHE A 81 14.32 19.57 3.14
CA PHE A 81 14.37 19.57 4.61
C PHE A 81 15.73 20.05 5.13
N GLN A 82 16.83 19.57 4.54
CA GLN A 82 18.17 20.02 4.90
C GLN A 82 18.36 21.54 4.68
N ARG A 83 17.82 22.09 3.58
CA ARG A 83 17.89 23.54 3.31
C ARG A 83 17.15 24.33 4.38
N LEU A 84 15.94 23.90 4.74
CA LEU A 84 15.14 24.51 5.80
C LEU A 84 15.85 24.49 7.16
N VAL A 85 16.44 23.35 7.54
CA VAL A 85 17.19 23.25 8.80
C VAL A 85 18.36 24.23 8.83
N ARG A 86 19.09 24.38 7.72
CA ARG A 86 20.22 25.31 7.62
C ARG A 86 19.79 26.77 7.62
N GLU A 87 18.67 27.07 6.96
CA GLU A 87 18.06 28.41 6.96
C GLU A 87 17.71 28.84 8.40
N ILE A 88 16.96 28.01 9.13
CA ILE A 88 16.59 28.29 10.52
C ILE A 88 17.83 28.41 11.42
N ALA A 89 18.82 27.53 11.25
CA ALA A 89 20.03 27.55 12.08
C ALA A 89 20.88 28.80 11.87
N GLN A 90 20.88 29.35 10.66
CA GLN A 90 21.64 30.55 10.32
C GLN A 90 21.17 31.77 11.11
N ASP A 91 19.88 31.85 11.46
CA ASP A 91 19.30 32.94 12.26
C ASP A 91 19.83 32.94 13.72
N PHE A 92 20.33 31.80 14.21
CA PHE A 92 20.87 31.68 15.57
C PHE A 92 22.39 31.81 15.61
N LYS A 93 23.09 31.19 14.67
CA LYS A 93 24.56 31.22 14.61
C LYS A 93 25.04 30.99 13.19
N SER A 94 25.88 31.91 12.69
CA SER A 94 26.52 31.76 11.40
C SER A 94 27.55 30.62 11.40
N ASP A 95 27.78 30.03 10.22
CA ASP A 95 28.85 29.06 9.95
C ASP A 95 28.73 27.72 10.71
N LEU A 96 27.51 27.31 11.06
CA LEU A 96 27.23 26.00 11.64
C LEU A 96 27.44 24.86 10.63
N ARG A 97 28.25 23.87 11.03
CA ARG A 97 28.43 22.61 10.31
C ARG A 97 27.53 21.54 10.92
N PHE A 98 26.76 20.87 10.07
CA PHE A 98 25.88 19.78 10.46
C PHE A 98 26.46 18.44 10.05
N GLN A 99 26.43 17.47 10.97
CA GLN A 99 26.64 16.07 10.65
C GLN A 99 25.43 15.53 9.86
N SER A 100 25.66 14.57 8.97
CA SER A 100 24.58 13.92 8.20
C SER A 100 23.56 13.22 9.09
N SER A 101 24.02 12.55 10.16
CA SER A 101 23.15 11.91 11.15
C SER A 101 22.32 12.92 11.96
N ALA A 102 22.83 14.11 12.24
CA ALA A 102 22.10 15.15 12.96
C ALA A 102 20.88 15.64 12.14
N ILE A 103 21.08 15.86 10.83
CA ILE A 103 19.96 16.20 9.94
C ILE A 103 18.95 15.05 9.85
N GLY A 104 19.42 13.80 9.81
CA GLY A 104 18.55 12.62 9.83
C GLY A 104 17.70 12.53 11.10
N ALA A 105 18.31 12.70 12.27
CA ALA A 105 17.62 12.68 13.56
C ALA A 105 16.58 13.81 13.69
N LEU A 106 16.91 15.01 13.22
CA LEU A 106 15.94 16.12 13.16
C LEU A 106 14.76 15.77 12.25
N GLN A 107 15.02 15.14 11.10
CA GLN A 107 13.96 14.75 10.17
C GLN A 107 13.05 13.68 10.79
N GLU A 108 13.63 12.64 11.38
CA GLU A 108 12.86 11.58 12.05
C GLU A 108 11.99 12.14 13.17
N SER A 109 12.55 13.01 14.01
CA SER A 109 11.81 13.65 15.11
C SER A 109 10.66 14.52 14.62
N VAL A 110 10.88 15.34 13.59
CA VAL A 110 9.85 16.22 13.02
C VAL A 110 8.73 15.41 12.37
N GLU A 111 9.06 14.40 11.57
CA GLU A 111 8.04 13.55 10.94
C GLU A 111 7.22 12.79 11.97
N ALA A 112 7.87 12.22 13.00
CA ALA A 112 7.16 11.56 14.10
C ALA A 112 6.21 12.51 14.85
N TYR A 113 6.66 13.74 15.14
CA TYR A 113 5.84 14.77 15.77
C TYR A 113 4.62 15.13 14.90
N LEU A 114 4.82 15.35 13.60
CA LEU A 114 3.74 15.70 12.68
C LEU A 114 2.72 14.57 12.54
N VAL A 115 3.16 13.31 12.45
CA VAL A 115 2.25 12.16 12.39
C VAL A 115 1.38 12.10 13.65
N SER A 116 1.99 12.20 14.83
CA SER A 116 1.27 12.20 16.10
C SER A 116 0.28 13.38 16.21
N LEU A 117 0.67 14.58 15.75
CA LEU A 117 -0.23 15.73 15.72
C LEU A 117 -1.42 15.51 14.76
N PHE A 118 -1.21 14.86 13.61
CA PHE A 118 -2.29 14.54 12.68
C PHE A 118 -3.25 13.48 13.22
N GLU A 119 -2.79 12.55 14.05
CA GLU A 119 -3.66 11.59 14.75
C GLU A 119 -4.64 12.32 15.68
N ASP A 120 -4.14 13.22 16.53
CA ASP A 120 -4.99 14.01 17.42
C ASP A 120 -5.92 14.96 16.66
N THR A 121 -5.41 15.59 15.60
CA THR A 121 -6.19 16.45 14.71
C THR A 121 -7.34 15.66 14.07
N ASN A 122 -7.08 14.42 13.67
CA ASN A 122 -8.09 13.54 13.10
C ASN A 122 -9.17 13.18 14.13
N LEU A 123 -8.78 12.89 15.39
CA LEU A 123 -9.74 12.67 16.47
C LEU A 123 -10.62 13.91 16.73
N CYS A 124 -10.04 15.11 16.69
CA CYS A 124 -10.78 16.37 16.80
C CYS A 124 -11.80 16.56 15.66
N ALA A 125 -11.40 16.23 14.42
CA ALA A 125 -12.30 16.30 13.27
C ALA A 125 -13.47 15.31 13.39
N ILE A 126 -13.20 14.07 13.82
CA ILE A 126 -14.21 13.03 14.04
C ILE A 126 -15.16 13.43 15.17
N HIS A 127 -14.64 13.99 16.27
CA HIS A 127 -15.44 14.51 17.37
C HIS A 127 -16.44 15.58 16.88
N ALA A 128 -16.05 16.41 15.92
CA ALA A 128 -16.90 17.39 15.26
C ALA A 128 -17.73 16.84 14.08
N LYS A 129 -17.90 15.50 13.97
CA LYS A 129 -18.66 14.80 12.92
C LYS A 129 -18.17 15.07 11.49
N ARG A 130 -16.87 15.34 11.31
CA ARG A 130 -16.23 15.56 10.00
C ARG A 130 -15.18 14.49 9.70
N VAL A 131 -14.91 14.29 8.42
CA VAL A 131 -13.81 13.41 7.93
C VAL A 131 -12.64 14.24 7.40
N THR A 132 -12.86 15.51 7.06
CA THR A 132 -11.82 16.44 6.60
C THR A 132 -11.29 17.25 7.77
N ILE A 133 -9.99 17.11 8.03
CA ILE A 133 -9.26 17.94 9.01
C ILE A 133 -9.18 19.40 8.55
N GLN A 134 -9.23 20.32 9.51
CA GLN A 134 -9.19 21.76 9.31
C GLN A 134 -8.16 22.41 10.24
N SER A 135 -7.78 23.66 9.96
CA SER A 135 -6.84 24.42 10.80
C SER A 135 -7.29 24.55 12.26
N LYS A 136 -8.61 24.64 12.50
CA LYS A 136 -9.19 24.67 13.85
C LYS A 136 -8.96 23.37 14.64
N ASP A 137 -8.88 22.23 13.96
CA ASP A 137 -8.65 20.93 14.59
C ASP A 137 -7.19 20.84 15.07
N ILE A 138 -6.24 21.35 14.27
CA ILE A 138 -4.82 21.45 14.65
C ILE A 138 -4.66 22.40 15.84
N GLN A 139 -5.33 23.56 15.79
CA GLN A 139 -5.28 24.54 16.88
C GLN A 139 -5.84 23.97 18.19
N LEU A 140 -6.92 23.19 18.11
CA LEU A 140 -7.49 22.50 19.26
C LEU A 140 -6.54 21.43 19.80
N ALA A 141 -6.00 20.56 18.93
CA ALA A 141 -5.06 19.52 19.32
C ALA A 141 -3.83 20.11 20.03
N ARG A 142 -3.20 21.14 19.45
CA ARG A 142 -2.05 21.83 20.07
C ARG A 142 -2.39 22.49 21.41
N ARG A 143 -3.61 23.02 21.54
CA ARG A 143 -4.07 23.62 22.81
C ARG A 143 -4.26 22.55 23.89
N LEU A 144 -4.80 21.39 23.55
CA LEU A 144 -4.97 20.27 24.48
C LEU A 144 -3.64 19.64 24.90
N ARG A 145 -2.64 19.62 23.99
CA ARG A 145 -1.27 19.18 24.29
C ARG A 145 -0.48 20.14 25.20
N GLY A 146 -0.95 21.38 25.40
CA GLY A 146 -0.21 22.40 26.13
C GLY A 146 0.95 23.03 25.33
N GLU A 147 0.99 22.85 24.01
CA GLU A 147 2.05 23.40 23.13
C GLU A 147 1.78 24.86 22.68
N ARG A 148 0.65 25.43 23.11
CA ARG A 148 0.35 26.86 23.03
C ARG A 148 0.54 27.43 24.42
N SER A 149 1.73 27.99 24.68
CA SER A 149 1.89 29.09 25.63
C SER A 149 1.43 30.41 25.00
#